data_AF-A0A101W1Y3-F1
#
_entry.id   AF-A0A101W1Y3-F1
#
_cell.length_a   1.000
_cell.length_b   1.000
_cell.length_c   1.000
_cell.angle_alpha   90.00
_cell.angle_beta   90.00
_cell.angle_gamma   90.00
#
_symmetry.space_group_name_H-M   'P 1'
#
loop_
_entity.id
_entity.type
_entity.pdbx_description
1 polymer ?
#
loop_
_entity_poly.entity_id
_entity_poly.type
_entity_poly.pdbx_seq_one_letter_code
_entity_poly.pdbx_strand_id
1 'polypeptide(L)'
;MAEEKRRKDPKEYMKIAVEVMKKSIEERKNNKPSPYVGAVLVFPDGTFDTAYRGELREGDHAEYTLLDKKNRDKQLSDCWLFATLEPCAPGARNSPKVSCSERIVNARISEVWFGIEDKNPTVDHGGIDHMKDNAIIVHQFAPEFHKEIENANKEFMKWANMKNDEAKIKKEKPQDYLDKKAAETNINSLSTIALQKFITESKRDCEPKSEEFFHELKEMELLEFDESSNTYFPTGNAVLLFGNNPRNKFPQAAIKAKVHYGNGETGTETFKEALVLVPDSVDDWLKKVLPASIDRSNFKAKQVPAFPIPVIREAIINAIAHRDYTKEGAKIQLDVYPDRIIVKSPGKPIPPITIEALKNFTATSYSRNKKITFIFNEMEYMEESALGMDTFKTLREMYELPLPIIGYDGSNIVVTFPRTIDVVREVSDNRGIETLNDEEIKGFEWIKLKGEVSARSYATHFDYGYKKAQRHLAKMTKLGLIRDNGVAKTSPNYKYVAIG
;
A
#
# COMPACT_ATOMS: atom_id res chain seq x y z
N MET A 1 -27.62 -48.63 -26.91
CA MET A 1 -27.62 -47.42 -26.06
C MET A 1 -26.18 -47.03 -25.85
N ALA A 2 -25.73 -45.93 -26.45
CA ALA A 2 -24.38 -45.43 -26.22
C ALA A 2 -24.37 -44.72 -24.86
N GLU A 3 -23.46 -45.10 -23.96
CA GLU A 3 -23.15 -44.30 -22.77
C GLU A 3 -22.75 -42.89 -23.25
N GLU A 4 -23.57 -41.88 -22.95
CA GLU A 4 -23.13 -40.49 -23.02
C GLU A 4 -21.95 -40.34 -22.06
N LYS A 5 -20.73 -40.35 -22.59
CA LYS A 5 -19.54 -40.00 -21.82
C LYS A 5 -19.68 -38.55 -21.40
N ARG A 6 -20.07 -38.34 -20.14
CA ARG A 6 -20.03 -37.03 -19.51
C ARG A 6 -18.59 -36.72 -19.09
N ARG A 7 -18.26 -35.44 -19.04
CA ARG A 7 -16.99 -34.97 -18.47
C ARG A 7 -16.83 -35.55 -17.07
N LYS A 8 -15.62 -36.01 -16.78
CA LYS A 8 -15.23 -36.48 -15.45
C LYS A 8 -14.99 -35.31 -14.50
N ASP A 9 -14.67 -35.65 -13.26
CA ASP A 9 -14.24 -34.69 -12.23
C ASP A 9 -13.07 -33.83 -12.78
N PRO A 10 -13.15 -32.49 -12.70
CA PRO A 10 -12.05 -31.57 -13.04
C PRO A 10 -10.69 -31.99 -12.47
N LYS A 11 -10.66 -32.64 -11.30
CA LYS A 11 -9.46 -33.18 -10.66
C LYS A 11 -8.72 -34.22 -11.49
N GLU A 12 -9.42 -35.05 -12.26
CA GLU A 12 -8.77 -36.01 -13.13
C GLU A 12 -8.01 -35.31 -14.26
N TYR A 13 -8.56 -34.24 -14.82
CA TYR A 13 -7.94 -33.50 -15.90
C TYR A 13 -6.76 -32.64 -15.44
N MET A 14 -6.84 -32.02 -14.25
CA MET A 14 -5.68 -31.33 -13.69
C MET A 14 -4.55 -32.30 -13.37
N LYS A 15 -4.85 -33.50 -12.86
CA LYS A 15 -3.83 -34.54 -12.67
C LYS A 15 -3.14 -34.92 -13.99
N ILE A 16 -3.90 -35.04 -15.08
CA ILE A 16 -3.34 -35.28 -16.42
C ILE A 16 -2.47 -34.09 -16.86
N ALA A 17 -2.90 -32.85 -16.63
CA ALA A 17 -2.11 -31.67 -16.96
C ALA A 17 -0.75 -31.68 -16.23
N VAL A 18 -0.73 -32.03 -14.94
CA VAL A 18 0.50 -32.17 -14.14
C VAL A 18 1.40 -33.29 -14.65
N GLU A 19 0.86 -34.45 -15.04
CA GLU A 19 1.66 -35.53 -15.62
C GLU A 19 2.26 -35.15 -16.99
N VAL A 20 1.49 -34.44 -17.81
CA VAL A 20 1.94 -33.99 -19.14
C VAL A 20 2.96 -32.85 -19.01
N MET A 21 2.82 -31.98 -18.01
CA MET A 21 3.77 -30.90 -17.70
C MET A 21 5.21 -31.40 -17.55
N LYS A 22 5.41 -32.60 -16.96
CA LYS A 22 6.73 -33.22 -16.75
C LYS A 22 7.50 -33.49 -18.05
N LYS A 23 6.83 -33.45 -19.21
CA LYS A 23 7.43 -33.64 -20.54
C LYS A 23 7.94 -32.33 -21.17
N SER A 24 7.75 -31.19 -20.49
CA SER A 24 8.17 -29.88 -20.98
C SER A 24 9.65 -29.85 -21.34
N ILE A 25 9.97 -29.17 -22.45
CA ILE A 25 11.34 -29.08 -22.97
C ILE A 25 11.93 -27.71 -22.62
N GLU A 26 13.09 -27.70 -21.97
CA GLU A 26 13.83 -26.46 -21.71
C GLU A 26 14.39 -25.85 -23.00
N GLU A 27 14.27 -24.52 -23.13
CA GLU A 27 14.81 -23.77 -24.25
C GLU A 27 16.33 -23.58 -24.11
N ARG A 28 17.11 -23.90 -25.14
CA ARG A 28 18.59 -23.92 -25.11
C ARG A 28 19.26 -22.54 -25.21
N LYS A 29 18.52 -21.51 -25.59
CA LYS A 29 19.08 -20.22 -26.07
C LYS A 29 18.86 -19.00 -25.18
N ASN A 30 18.26 -19.14 -24.01
CA ASN A 30 18.01 -17.99 -23.13
C ASN A 30 18.66 -18.21 -21.76
N ASN A 31 19.36 -17.19 -21.23
CA ASN A 31 19.80 -17.10 -19.83
C ASN A 31 18.59 -16.97 -18.85
N LYS A 32 17.44 -17.56 -19.19
CA LYS A 32 16.16 -17.50 -18.48
C LYS A 32 15.64 -18.94 -18.31
N PRO A 33 15.32 -19.37 -17.08
CA PRO A 33 14.66 -20.67 -16.87
C PRO A 33 13.31 -20.69 -17.58
N SER A 34 13.00 -21.81 -18.25
CA SER A 34 11.72 -22.01 -18.93
C SER A 34 10.72 -22.65 -17.97
N PRO A 35 9.48 -22.17 -17.86
CA PRO A 35 8.49 -22.82 -17.03
C PRO A 35 8.07 -24.16 -17.63
N TYR A 36 7.88 -25.16 -16.80
CA TYR A 36 7.21 -26.41 -17.18
C TYR A 36 5.72 -26.22 -17.09
N VAL A 37 5.06 -26.38 -18.24
CA VAL A 37 3.61 -26.15 -18.39
C VAL A 37 3.01 -27.33 -19.15
N GLY A 38 1.99 -27.94 -18.55
CA GLY A 38 1.12 -28.91 -19.20
C GLY A 38 -0.29 -28.35 -19.32
N ALA A 39 -0.99 -28.72 -20.39
CA ALA A 39 -2.36 -28.32 -20.61
C ALA A 39 -3.22 -29.47 -21.15
N VAL A 40 -4.52 -29.42 -20.86
CA VAL A 40 -5.53 -30.38 -21.31
C VAL A 40 -6.76 -29.63 -21.80
N LEU A 41 -7.18 -29.88 -23.03
CA LEU A 41 -8.42 -29.37 -23.61
C LEU A 41 -9.47 -30.49 -23.59
N VAL A 42 -10.57 -30.29 -22.88
CA VAL A 42 -11.63 -31.30 -22.69
C VAL A 42 -12.89 -30.90 -23.44
N PHE A 43 -13.36 -31.78 -24.32
CA PHE A 43 -14.54 -31.59 -25.15
C PHE A 43 -15.84 -31.89 -24.38
N PRO A 44 -17.02 -31.49 -24.89
CA PRO A 44 -18.32 -31.79 -24.27
C PRO A 44 -18.60 -33.28 -24.03
N ASP A 45 -18.09 -34.14 -24.91
CA ASP A 45 -18.22 -35.60 -24.82
C ASP A 45 -17.20 -36.26 -23.86
N GLY A 46 -16.44 -35.47 -23.11
CA GLY A 46 -15.42 -35.93 -22.17
C GLY A 46 -14.15 -36.48 -22.83
N THR A 47 -14.02 -36.46 -24.15
CA THR A 47 -12.72 -36.67 -24.81
C THR A 47 -11.81 -35.49 -24.53
N PHE A 48 -10.49 -35.69 -24.62
CA PHE A 48 -9.54 -34.62 -24.35
C PHE A 48 -8.26 -34.77 -25.17
N ASP A 49 -7.65 -33.63 -25.47
CA ASP A 49 -6.31 -33.53 -26.03
C ASP A 49 -5.37 -32.91 -24.99
N THR A 50 -4.09 -33.28 -25.04
CA THR A 50 -3.08 -32.75 -24.13
C THR A 50 -1.94 -32.08 -24.88
N ALA A 51 -1.26 -31.14 -24.25
CA ALA A 51 0.00 -30.61 -24.73
C ALA A 51 0.92 -30.17 -23.60
N TYR A 52 2.20 -30.02 -23.89
CA TYR A 52 3.20 -29.46 -22.98
C TYR A 52 4.06 -28.41 -23.67
N ARG A 53 4.73 -27.57 -22.88
CA ARG A 53 5.62 -26.53 -23.41
C ARG A 53 6.75 -27.17 -24.24
N GLY A 54 6.89 -26.72 -25.48
CA GLY A 54 7.91 -27.19 -26.40
C GLY A 54 7.55 -28.46 -27.18
N GLU A 55 6.32 -28.97 -27.11
CA GLU A 55 5.95 -30.26 -27.71
C GLU A 55 6.18 -30.34 -29.23
N LEU A 56 5.70 -29.35 -29.99
CA LEU A 56 5.84 -29.34 -31.46
C LEU A 56 7.04 -28.54 -31.94
N ARG A 57 7.32 -27.42 -31.27
CA ARG A 57 8.47 -26.54 -31.54
C ARG A 57 8.98 -25.96 -30.24
N GLU A 58 10.29 -25.78 -30.15
CA GLU A 58 10.94 -25.17 -29.00
C GLU A 58 10.31 -23.80 -28.66
N GLY A 59 9.92 -23.62 -27.40
CA GLY A 59 9.30 -22.39 -26.89
C GLY A 59 7.80 -22.19 -27.20
N ASP A 60 7.15 -23.13 -27.88
CA ASP A 60 5.70 -23.13 -28.02
C ASP A 60 5.04 -23.39 -26.65
N HIS A 61 4.03 -22.58 -26.32
CA HIS A 61 3.23 -22.75 -25.10
C HIS A 61 2.30 -23.96 -25.27
N ALA A 62 1.93 -24.59 -24.15
CA ALA A 62 1.06 -25.76 -24.16
C ALA A 62 -0.34 -25.41 -24.70
N GLU A 63 -0.89 -24.28 -24.27
CA GLU A 63 -2.20 -23.77 -24.68
C GLU A 63 -2.21 -23.39 -26.16
N TYR A 64 -1.15 -22.75 -26.65
CA TYR A 64 -0.98 -22.48 -28.08
C TYR A 64 -0.99 -23.77 -28.91
N THR A 65 -0.27 -24.80 -28.45
CA THR A 65 -0.22 -26.08 -29.13
C THR A 65 -1.60 -26.73 -29.20
N LEU A 66 -2.38 -26.67 -28.12
CA LEU A 66 -3.75 -27.21 -28.11
C LEU A 66 -4.69 -26.45 -29.04
N LEU A 67 -4.76 -25.13 -28.89
CA LEU A 67 -5.78 -24.31 -29.57
C LEU A 67 -5.46 -24.08 -31.05
N ASP A 68 -4.22 -23.74 -31.37
CA ASP A 68 -3.83 -23.29 -32.72
C ASP A 68 -3.20 -24.38 -33.59
N LYS A 69 -2.69 -25.46 -32.99
CA LYS A 69 -2.00 -26.53 -33.74
C LYS A 69 -2.81 -27.81 -33.80
N LYS A 70 -3.25 -28.32 -32.65
CA LYS A 70 -3.97 -29.59 -32.58
C LYS A 70 -5.47 -29.45 -32.89
N ASN A 71 -6.07 -28.32 -32.55
CA ASN A 71 -7.52 -28.14 -32.61
C ASN A 71 -7.99 -26.90 -33.38
N ARG A 72 -7.17 -26.41 -34.33
CA ARG A 72 -7.45 -25.20 -35.11
C ARG A 72 -8.79 -25.25 -35.86
N ASP A 73 -9.16 -26.43 -36.35
CA ASP A 73 -10.35 -26.62 -37.19
C ASP A 73 -11.57 -27.12 -36.39
N LYS A 74 -11.48 -27.18 -35.06
CA LYS A 74 -12.57 -27.64 -34.18
C LYS A 74 -13.29 -26.46 -33.52
N GLN A 75 -14.58 -26.64 -33.23
CA GLN A 75 -15.34 -25.69 -32.39
C GLN A 75 -14.97 -25.89 -30.93
N LEU A 76 -14.44 -24.84 -30.29
CA LEU A 76 -13.93 -24.89 -28.91
C LEU A 76 -14.81 -24.18 -27.89
N SER A 77 -15.94 -23.58 -28.31
CA SER A 77 -16.77 -22.69 -27.49
C SER A 77 -17.30 -23.31 -26.19
N ASP A 78 -17.51 -24.61 -26.19
CA ASP A 78 -18.05 -25.32 -25.02
C ASP A 78 -16.95 -26.08 -24.27
N CYS A 79 -15.69 -26.02 -24.70
CA CYS A 79 -14.61 -26.82 -24.12
C CYS A 79 -14.11 -26.25 -22.78
N TRP A 80 -13.58 -27.15 -21.96
CA TRP A 80 -12.84 -26.82 -20.75
C TRP A 80 -11.35 -26.86 -21.01
N LEU A 81 -10.58 -25.91 -20.47
CA LEU A 81 -9.13 -25.90 -20.56
C LEU A 81 -8.50 -26.00 -19.17
N PHE A 82 -7.58 -26.93 -18.99
CA PHE A 82 -6.77 -27.07 -17.78
C PHE A 82 -5.33 -26.71 -18.13
N ALA A 83 -4.68 -25.87 -17.33
CA ALA A 83 -3.27 -25.50 -17.47
C ALA A 83 -2.57 -25.57 -16.11
N THR A 84 -1.32 -26.02 -16.04
CA THR A 84 -0.60 -26.09 -14.75
C THR A 84 -0.11 -24.73 -14.25
N LEU A 85 0.02 -23.75 -15.14
CA LEU A 85 0.43 -22.38 -14.85
C LEU A 85 -0.60 -21.40 -15.45
N GLU A 86 -0.70 -20.20 -14.88
CA GLU A 86 -1.54 -19.11 -15.41
C GLU A 86 -1.26 -18.84 -16.92
N PRO A 87 -2.30 -18.82 -17.77
CA PRO A 87 -2.15 -18.43 -19.17
C PRO A 87 -1.64 -17.00 -19.31
N CYS A 88 -0.63 -16.78 -20.15
CA CYS A 88 0.03 -15.47 -20.23
C CYS A 88 -0.92 -14.33 -20.66
N ALA A 89 -0.69 -13.14 -20.08
CA ALA A 89 -1.49 -11.93 -20.26
C ALA A 89 -1.33 -11.30 -21.66
N PRO A 90 -2.31 -10.46 -22.10
CA PRO A 90 -2.16 -9.66 -23.31
C PRO A 90 -0.89 -8.79 -23.25
N GLY A 91 -0.15 -8.74 -24.36
CA GLY A 91 1.11 -7.98 -24.43
C GLY A 91 2.33 -8.66 -23.76
N ALA A 92 2.17 -9.82 -23.09
CA ALA A 92 3.28 -10.58 -22.51
C ALA A 92 4.18 -11.27 -23.57
N ARG A 93 3.79 -11.23 -24.84
CA ARG A 93 4.51 -11.85 -25.97
C ARG A 93 4.94 -10.75 -26.94
N ASN A 94 6.16 -10.88 -27.48
CA ASN A 94 6.67 -9.94 -28.49
C ASN A 94 5.78 -9.98 -29.74
N SER A 95 5.32 -8.82 -30.19
CA SER A 95 4.58 -8.67 -31.44
C SER A 95 5.35 -9.36 -32.58
N PRO A 96 4.68 -10.14 -33.46
CA PRO A 96 3.22 -10.25 -33.67
C PRO A 96 2.54 -11.41 -32.91
N LYS A 97 3.16 -11.96 -31.85
CA LYS A 97 2.62 -13.15 -31.16
C LYS A 97 1.46 -12.80 -30.23
N VAL A 98 0.30 -13.42 -30.45
CA VAL A 98 -0.88 -13.35 -29.55
C VAL A 98 -0.66 -14.19 -28.29
N SER A 99 -1.06 -13.68 -27.13
CA SER A 99 -0.93 -14.34 -25.82
C SER A 99 -1.88 -15.54 -25.65
N CYS A 100 -1.66 -16.37 -24.63
CA CYS A 100 -2.52 -17.52 -24.36
C CYS A 100 -3.92 -17.08 -23.91
N SER A 101 -4.03 -16.09 -23.04
CA SER A 101 -5.33 -15.56 -22.59
C SER A 101 -6.16 -15.01 -23.77
N GLU A 102 -5.54 -14.24 -24.67
CA GLU A 102 -6.21 -13.76 -25.89
C GLU A 102 -6.65 -14.92 -26.80
N ARG A 103 -5.86 -15.99 -26.91
CA ARG A 103 -6.23 -17.19 -27.69
C ARG A 103 -7.43 -17.91 -27.09
N ILE A 104 -7.45 -18.04 -25.76
CA ILE A 104 -8.55 -18.66 -25.03
C ILE A 104 -9.84 -17.86 -25.26
N VAL A 105 -9.78 -16.53 -25.17
CA VAL A 105 -10.91 -15.63 -25.47
C VAL A 105 -11.36 -15.75 -26.92
N ASN A 106 -10.44 -15.71 -27.87
CA ASN A 106 -10.76 -15.85 -29.30
C ASN A 106 -11.37 -17.22 -29.63
N ALA A 107 -10.92 -18.28 -28.94
CA ALA A 107 -11.47 -19.63 -29.05
C ALA A 107 -12.82 -19.80 -28.31
N ARG A 108 -13.22 -18.80 -27.51
CA ARG A 108 -14.44 -18.79 -26.69
C ARG A 108 -14.53 -19.95 -25.71
N ILE A 109 -13.40 -20.39 -25.16
CA ILE A 109 -13.37 -21.47 -24.15
C ILE A 109 -14.34 -21.13 -23.02
N SER A 110 -15.18 -22.08 -22.62
CA SER A 110 -16.25 -21.81 -21.64
C SER A 110 -15.69 -21.65 -20.22
N GLU A 111 -14.73 -22.52 -19.86
CA GLU A 111 -14.18 -22.57 -18.51
C GLU A 111 -12.69 -22.94 -18.54
N VAL A 112 -11.91 -22.27 -17.68
CA VAL A 112 -10.46 -22.45 -17.55
C VAL A 112 -10.11 -22.78 -16.11
N TRP A 113 -9.36 -23.86 -15.90
CA TRP A 113 -8.74 -24.20 -14.63
C TRP A 113 -7.23 -24.04 -14.73
N PHE A 114 -6.63 -23.34 -13.79
CA PHE A 114 -5.18 -23.21 -13.71
C PHE A 114 -4.64 -23.69 -12.37
N GLY A 115 -3.40 -24.21 -12.37
CA GLY A 115 -2.72 -24.67 -11.16
C GLY A 115 -2.22 -23.50 -10.31
N ILE A 116 -1.00 -23.02 -10.60
CA ILE A 116 -0.38 -21.91 -9.86
C ILE A 116 -0.35 -20.63 -10.70
N GLU A 117 -0.28 -19.48 -10.03
CA GLU A 117 -0.13 -18.16 -10.65
C GLU A 117 1.27 -17.94 -11.22
N ASP A 118 1.38 -17.22 -12.35
CA ASP A 118 2.67 -16.80 -12.90
C ASP A 118 3.06 -15.45 -12.32
N LYS A 119 3.98 -15.47 -11.35
CA LYS A 119 4.46 -14.27 -10.66
C LYS A 119 5.36 -13.38 -11.52
N ASN A 120 5.59 -13.71 -12.79
CA ASN A 120 6.33 -12.86 -13.72
C ASN A 120 5.61 -11.51 -13.89
N PRO A 121 6.30 -10.36 -13.77
CA PRO A 121 5.70 -9.02 -13.82
C PRO A 121 5.01 -8.65 -15.13
N THR A 122 5.23 -9.43 -16.20
CA THR A 122 4.53 -9.27 -17.49
C THR A 122 3.20 -10.04 -17.56
N VAL A 123 2.91 -10.88 -16.56
CA VAL A 123 1.74 -11.77 -16.50
C VAL A 123 0.90 -11.53 -15.25
N ASP A 124 1.51 -11.11 -14.13
CA ASP A 124 0.89 -10.93 -12.80
C ASP A 124 -0.60 -10.50 -12.86
N HIS A 125 -1.49 -11.50 -12.73
CA HIS A 125 -2.96 -11.43 -12.79
C HIS A 125 -3.60 -10.95 -14.11
N GLY A 126 -2.82 -10.40 -15.04
CA GLY A 126 -3.33 -9.85 -16.30
C GLY A 126 -3.94 -10.88 -17.24
N GLY A 127 -3.55 -12.17 -17.13
CA GLY A 127 -4.16 -13.25 -17.90
C GLY A 127 -5.53 -13.65 -17.36
N ILE A 128 -5.62 -13.82 -16.04
CA ILE A 128 -6.87 -14.13 -15.33
C ILE A 128 -7.90 -13.01 -15.53
N ASP A 129 -7.49 -11.76 -15.33
CA ASP A 129 -8.37 -10.60 -15.45
C ASP A 129 -8.89 -10.48 -16.89
N HIS A 130 -8.03 -10.62 -17.90
CA HIS A 130 -8.44 -10.57 -19.29
C HIS A 130 -9.49 -11.64 -19.64
N MET A 131 -9.34 -12.86 -19.12
CA MET A 131 -10.31 -13.94 -19.36
C MET A 131 -11.63 -13.66 -18.64
N LYS A 132 -11.60 -13.21 -17.38
CA LYS A 132 -12.80 -12.86 -16.61
C LYS A 132 -13.58 -11.68 -17.23
N ASP A 133 -12.87 -10.66 -17.68
CA ASP A 133 -13.45 -9.48 -18.35
C ASP A 133 -14.15 -9.85 -19.66
N ASN A 134 -13.76 -10.97 -20.28
CA ASN A 134 -14.38 -11.53 -21.48
C ASN A 134 -15.34 -12.69 -21.17
N ALA A 135 -15.88 -12.72 -19.95
CA ALA A 135 -16.93 -13.66 -19.49
C ALA A 135 -16.53 -15.15 -19.51
N ILE A 136 -15.24 -15.46 -19.46
CA ILE A 136 -14.75 -16.83 -19.24
C ILE A 136 -14.75 -17.12 -17.75
N ILE A 137 -15.26 -18.29 -17.36
CA ILE A 137 -15.22 -18.74 -15.97
C ILE A 137 -13.82 -19.28 -15.68
N VAL A 138 -13.11 -18.67 -14.73
CA VAL A 138 -11.73 -19.04 -14.39
C VAL A 138 -11.65 -19.54 -12.96
N HIS A 139 -11.08 -20.74 -12.80
CA HIS A 139 -10.91 -21.42 -11.52
C HIS A 139 -9.42 -21.66 -11.24
N GLN A 140 -8.99 -21.36 -10.01
CA GLN A 140 -7.71 -21.84 -9.51
C GLN A 140 -7.91 -23.22 -8.87
N PHE A 141 -7.04 -24.16 -9.18
CA PHE A 141 -7.15 -25.53 -8.70
C PHE A 141 -6.73 -25.66 -7.23
N ALA A 142 -7.16 -26.73 -6.56
CA ALA A 142 -6.89 -26.92 -5.13
C ALA A 142 -5.38 -27.12 -4.82
N PRO A 143 -4.89 -26.73 -3.62
CA PRO A 143 -3.47 -26.74 -3.25
C PRO A 143 -2.73 -28.08 -3.33
N GLU A 144 -3.47 -29.19 -3.39
CA GLU A 144 -2.93 -30.56 -3.44
C GLU A 144 -2.02 -30.83 -4.66
N PHE A 145 -2.21 -30.11 -5.78
CA PHE A 145 -1.34 -30.20 -6.97
C PHE A 145 -0.27 -29.12 -7.03
N HIS A 146 -0.37 -28.06 -6.22
CA HIS A 146 0.55 -26.92 -6.28
C HIS A 146 1.98 -27.34 -5.98
N LYS A 147 2.17 -28.19 -4.96
CA LYS A 147 3.50 -28.64 -4.54
C LYS A 147 4.28 -29.30 -5.68
N GLU A 148 3.62 -30.08 -6.53
CA GLU A 148 4.26 -30.76 -7.64
C GLU A 148 4.60 -29.79 -8.78
N ILE A 149 3.68 -28.87 -9.09
CA ILE A 149 3.88 -27.82 -10.09
C ILE A 149 4.99 -26.86 -9.67
N GLU A 150 5.00 -26.44 -8.40
CA GLU A 150 6.02 -25.57 -7.80
C GLU A 150 7.39 -26.23 -7.78
N ASN A 151 7.47 -27.52 -7.43
CA ASN A 151 8.73 -28.26 -7.44
C ASN A 151 9.32 -28.36 -8.85
N ALA A 152 8.48 -28.63 -9.85
CA ALA A 152 8.89 -28.66 -11.26
C ALA A 152 9.33 -27.27 -11.78
N ASN A 153 8.77 -26.19 -11.22
CA ASN A 153 9.03 -24.81 -11.64
C ASN A 153 9.92 -24.02 -10.67
N LYS A 154 10.62 -24.66 -9.73
CA LYS A 154 11.30 -23.98 -8.62
C LYS A 154 12.28 -22.89 -9.07
N GLU A 155 13.11 -23.18 -10.07
CA GLU A 155 14.09 -22.22 -10.59
C GLU A 155 13.42 -21.10 -11.40
N PHE A 156 12.36 -21.42 -12.16
CA PHE A 156 11.54 -20.43 -12.84
C PHE A 156 10.86 -19.47 -11.86
N MET A 157 10.26 -19.98 -10.78
CA MET A 157 9.57 -19.16 -9.79
C MET A 157 10.53 -18.25 -9.01
N LYS A 158 11.74 -18.73 -8.67
CA LYS A 158 12.78 -17.87 -8.09
C LYS A 158 13.14 -16.72 -9.02
N TRP A 159 13.37 -17.02 -10.30
CA TRP A 159 13.67 -16.01 -11.31
C TRP A 159 12.50 -15.02 -11.51
N ALA A 160 11.27 -15.53 -11.57
CA ALA A 160 10.06 -14.71 -11.76
C ALA A 160 9.82 -13.78 -10.58
N ASN A 161 9.98 -14.25 -9.34
CA ASN A 161 9.89 -13.43 -8.14
C ASN A 161 10.97 -12.33 -8.14
N MET A 162 12.24 -12.69 -8.41
CA MET A 162 13.33 -11.72 -8.51
C MET A 162 13.04 -10.64 -9.56
N LYS A 163 12.51 -11.03 -10.73
CA LYS A 163 12.12 -10.07 -11.77
C LYS A 163 10.89 -9.24 -11.40
N ASN A 164 9.93 -9.79 -10.67
CA ASN A 164 8.79 -9.02 -10.16
C ASN A 164 9.26 -7.98 -9.14
N ASP A 165 10.15 -8.36 -8.23
CA ASP A 165 10.77 -7.45 -7.27
C ASP A 165 11.57 -6.35 -8.00
N GLU A 166 12.42 -6.71 -8.97
CA GLU A 166 13.11 -5.74 -9.82
C GLU A 166 12.13 -4.81 -10.57
N ALA A 167 11.05 -5.34 -11.14
CA ALA A 167 10.07 -4.57 -11.90
C ALA A 167 9.21 -3.67 -11.01
N LYS A 168 8.89 -4.09 -9.78
CA LYS A 168 8.26 -3.25 -8.75
C LYS A 168 9.16 -2.09 -8.37
N ILE A 169 10.45 -2.37 -8.10
CA ILE A 169 11.48 -1.35 -7.86
C ILE A 169 11.61 -0.39 -9.05
N LYS A 170 11.53 -0.91 -10.29
CA LYS A 170 11.66 -0.11 -11.52
C LYS A 170 10.42 0.71 -11.86
N LYS A 171 9.21 0.19 -11.60
CA LYS A 171 7.92 0.91 -11.74
C LYS A 171 7.73 2.00 -10.67
N GLU A 172 8.46 1.94 -9.57
CA GLU A 172 8.38 2.90 -8.47
C GLU A 172 9.35 4.10 -8.55
N LYS A 173 10.14 4.23 -9.64
CA LYS A 173 10.85 5.48 -9.94
C LYS A 173 10.13 6.23 -11.08
N PRO A 174 9.72 7.49 -10.84
CA PRO A 174 10.68 8.58 -10.86
C PRO A 174 10.59 9.52 -9.65
N GLN A 175 11.41 9.23 -8.63
CA GLN A 175 11.82 10.16 -7.57
C GLN A 175 12.90 11.16 -8.06
N ASP A 176 13.51 10.86 -9.22
CA ASP A 176 14.74 11.46 -9.75
C ASP A 176 14.63 12.95 -10.12
N TYR A 177 13.43 13.52 -10.26
CA TYR A 177 13.32 14.94 -10.61
C TYR A 177 13.52 15.87 -9.40
N LEU A 178 13.26 15.40 -8.18
CA LEU A 178 13.52 16.18 -6.96
C LEU A 178 14.99 16.12 -6.56
N ASP A 179 15.69 15.04 -6.93
CA ASP A 179 17.12 14.87 -6.66
C ASP A 179 18.01 15.61 -7.68
N LYS A 180 17.42 16.12 -8.78
CA LYS A 180 18.10 16.91 -9.81
C LYS A 180 18.01 18.40 -9.58
N LYS A 181 18.98 19.13 -10.14
CA LYS A 181 18.96 20.59 -10.36
C LYS A 181 17.59 21.06 -10.84
N ALA A 182 16.97 21.93 -10.06
CA ALA A 182 15.72 22.56 -10.43
C ALA A 182 15.99 23.60 -11.53
N ALA A 183 15.55 23.32 -12.76
CA ALA A 183 15.73 24.24 -13.89
C ALA A 183 15.20 25.64 -13.58
N GLU A 184 15.87 26.67 -14.09
CA GLU A 184 15.49 28.09 -13.92
C GLU A 184 15.47 28.57 -12.46
N THR A 185 16.27 27.94 -11.60
CA THR A 185 16.48 28.39 -10.22
C THR A 185 17.97 28.62 -9.96
N ASN A 186 18.27 29.32 -8.88
CA ASN A 186 19.63 29.59 -8.40
C ASN A 186 19.61 29.71 -6.87
N ILE A 187 20.77 29.95 -6.27
CA ILE A 187 20.89 30.02 -4.81
C ILE A 187 20.05 31.15 -4.16
N ASN A 188 19.76 32.22 -4.90
CA ASN A 188 18.88 33.31 -4.44
C ASN A 188 17.40 32.89 -4.39
N SER A 189 17.05 31.76 -5.02
CA SER A 189 15.71 31.17 -4.92
C SER A 189 15.43 30.57 -3.54
N LEU A 190 16.46 30.33 -2.73
CA LEU A 190 16.34 29.84 -1.36
C LEU A 190 16.08 30.98 -0.36
N SER A 191 15.16 30.72 0.57
CA SER A 191 14.72 31.60 1.64
C SER A 191 15.70 31.59 2.79
N THR A 192 16.26 32.77 3.08
CA THR A 192 17.14 32.97 4.23
C THR A 192 16.44 32.60 5.55
N ILE A 193 15.12 32.85 5.67
CA ILE A 193 14.35 32.50 6.87
C ILE A 193 14.26 30.97 7.04
N ALA A 194 14.00 30.25 5.94
CA ALA A 194 13.91 28.79 5.98
C ALA A 194 15.27 28.14 6.27
N LEU A 195 16.34 28.64 5.64
CA LEU A 195 17.71 28.19 5.88
C LEU A 195 18.13 28.48 7.32
N GLN A 196 17.84 29.67 7.84
CA GLN A 196 18.14 30.05 9.22
C GLN A 196 17.40 29.15 10.21
N LYS A 197 16.12 28.86 9.98
CA LYS A 197 15.36 27.95 10.83
C LYS A 197 16.02 26.57 10.89
N PHE A 198 16.39 26.01 9.73
CA PHE A 198 17.07 24.72 9.68
C PHE A 198 18.39 24.76 10.47
N ILE A 199 19.25 25.75 10.23
CA ILE A 199 20.52 25.91 10.97
C ILE A 199 20.28 25.93 12.48
N THR A 200 19.33 26.75 12.94
CA THR A 200 19.03 26.91 14.37
C THR A 200 18.49 25.62 15.00
N GLU A 201 17.51 24.97 14.38
CA GLU A 201 16.85 23.78 14.96
C GLU A 201 17.72 22.54 14.91
N SER A 202 18.62 22.48 13.93
CA SER A 202 19.61 21.43 13.83
C SER A 202 20.94 21.74 14.51
N LYS A 203 20.99 22.84 15.27
CA LYS A 203 22.12 23.21 16.16
C LYS A 203 23.45 23.37 15.41
N ARG A 204 23.40 23.90 14.19
CA ARG A 204 24.58 24.20 13.34
C ARG A 204 25.17 25.55 13.71
N ASP A 205 26.49 25.67 13.64
CA ASP A 205 27.25 26.90 13.90
C ASP A 205 27.73 27.53 12.59
N CYS A 206 26.78 27.97 11.77
CA CYS A 206 27.07 28.64 10.50
C CYS A 206 25.99 29.67 10.16
N GLU A 207 26.33 30.62 9.29
CA GLU A 207 25.38 31.62 8.80
C GLU A 207 24.60 31.11 7.58
N PRO A 208 23.32 31.50 7.40
CA PRO A 208 22.56 31.13 6.23
C PRO A 208 23.23 31.71 4.98
N LYS A 209 23.36 30.86 3.96
CA LYS A 209 24.02 31.19 2.68
C LYS A 209 25.53 31.43 2.75
N SER A 210 26.20 31.00 3.82
CA SER A 210 27.66 30.89 3.83
C SER A 210 28.15 29.82 2.84
N GLU A 211 29.40 29.93 2.39
CA GLU A 211 30.00 28.89 1.52
C GLU A 211 30.10 27.54 2.24
N GLU A 212 30.42 27.55 3.53
CA GLU A 212 30.45 26.36 4.39
C GLU A 212 29.09 25.65 4.39
N PHE A 213 28.02 26.40 4.63
CA PHE A 213 26.68 25.82 4.68
C PHE A 213 26.20 25.34 3.31
N PHE A 214 26.56 26.02 2.22
CA PHE A 214 26.28 25.51 0.87
C PHE A 214 27.09 24.27 0.53
N HIS A 215 28.32 24.16 1.01
CA HIS A 215 29.07 22.92 0.87
C HIS A 215 28.36 21.77 1.60
N GLU A 216 27.88 22.00 2.82
CA GLU A 216 27.13 20.99 3.58
C GLU A 216 25.83 20.58 2.86
N LEU A 217 25.04 21.55 2.37
CA LEU A 217 23.83 21.24 1.60
C LEU A 217 24.14 20.49 0.29
N LYS A 218 25.31 20.70 -0.32
CA LYS A 218 25.78 19.88 -1.45
C LYS A 218 26.08 18.44 -1.03
N GLU A 219 26.72 18.23 0.11
CA GLU A 219 26.98 16.87 0.63
C GLU A 219 25.68 16.12 0.96
N MET A 220 24.64 16.85 1.38
CA MET A 220 23.28 16.32 1.54
C MET A 220 22.55 16.06 0.22
N GLU A 221 23.16 16.37 -0.94
CA GLU A 221 22.55 16.31 -2.28
C GLU A 221 21.32 17.25 -2.43
N LEU A 222 21.31 18.35 -1.69
CA LEU A 222 20.31 19.42 -1.81
C LEU A 222 20.79 20.52 -2.76
N LEU A 223 22.10 20.66 -2.96
CA LEU A 223 22.69 21.52 -3.97
C LEU A 223 23.58 20.71 -4.93
N GLU A 224 23.64 21.15 -6.18
CA GLU A 224 24.64 20.74 -7.16
C GLU A 224 25.62 21.90 -7.37
N PHE A 225 26.90 21.61 -7.51
CA PHE A 225 27.92 22.62 -7.85
C PHE A 225 28.26 22.52 -9.33
N ASP A 226 28.17 23.63 -10.04
CA ASP A 226 28.53 23.72 -11.45
C ASP A 226 29.94 24.32 -11.58
N GLU A 227 30.90 23.49 -11.99
CA GLU A 227 32.29 23.90 -12.18
C GLU A 227 32.45 24.96 -13.27
N SER A 228 31.56 24.98 -14.28
CA SER A 228 31.67 25.90 -15.41
C SER A 228 31.31 27.34 -15.04
N SER A 229 30.31 27.51 -14.18
CA SER A 229 29.86 28.81 -13.66
C SER A 229 30.33 29.10 -12.24
N ASN A 230 31.10 28.18 -11.63
CA ASN A 230 31.64 28.25 -10.28
C ASN A 230 30.58 28.64 -9.23
N THR A 231 29.40 28.01 -9.30
CA THR A 231 28.28 28.34 -8.40
C THR A 231 27.40 27.14 -8.07
N TYR A 232 26.63 27.28 -6.99
CA TYR A 232 25.67 26.27 -6.52
C TYR A 232 24.28 26.47 -7.12
N PHE A 233 23.63 25.35 -7.41
CA PHE A 233 22.25 25.29 -7.90
C PHE A 233 21.41 24.37 -7.01
N PRO A 234 20.19 24.77 -6.62
CA PRO A 234 19.36 23.94 -5.78
C PRO A 234 18.73 22.79 -6.56
N THR A 235 18.63 21.62 -5.92
CA THR A 235 17.81 20.51 -6.40
C THR A 235 16.32 20.79 -6.16
N GLY A 236 15.45 19.97 -6.72
CA GLY A 236 14.01 20.06 -6.43
C GLY A 236 13.70 19.92 -4.94
N ASN A 237 14.40 19.03 -4.22
CA ASN A 237 14.28 18.88 -2.77
C ASN A 237 14.65 20.19 -2.04
N ALA A 238 15.74 20.86 -2.40
CA ALA A 238 16.11 22.14 -1.79
C ALA A 238 15.09 23.23 -2.05
N VAL A 239 14.51 23.29 -3.26
CA VAL A 239 13.44 24.25 -3.56
C VAL A 239 12.18 23.95 -2.74
N LEU A 240 11.82 22.69 -2.54
CA LEU A 240 10.69 22.31 -1.67
C LEU A 240 10.95 22.70 -0.21
N LEU A 241 12.11 22.33 0.32
CA LEU A 241 12.45 22.50 1.74
C LEU A 241 12.71 23.95 2.12
N PHE A 242 13.40 24.70 1.25
CA PHE A 242 13.95 26.01 1.57
C PHE A 242 13.59 27.12 0.57
N GLY A 243 12.80 26.86 -0.48
CA GLY A 243 12.51 27.87 -1.50
C GLY A 243 11.71 29.07 -0.97
N ASN A 244 11.94 30.26 -1.54
CA ASN A 244 11.13 31.45 -1.27
C ASN A 244 9.66 31.27 -1.70
N ASN A 245 9.44 30.60 -2.83
CA ASN A 245 8.12 30.31 -3.38
C ASN A 245 8.13 28.92 -4.06
N PRO A 246 8.16 27.82 -3.28
CA PRO A 246 8.29 26.46 -3.84
C PRO A 246 7.21 26.13 -4.87
N ARG A 247 6.01 26.70 -4.70
CA ARG A 247 4.86 26.51 -5.60
C ARG A 247 5.07 26.98 -7.03
N ASN A 248 5.98 27.92 -7.28
CA ASN A 248 6.26 28.37 -8.64
C ASN A 248 6.86 27.23 -9.47
N LYS A 249 7.68 26.39 -8.84
CA LYS A 249 8.28 25.21 -9.49
C LYS A 249 7.45 23.96 -9.30
N PHE A 250 6.87 23.80 -8.12
CA PHE A 250 6.09 22.63 -7.73
C PHE A 250 4.70 23.08 -7.26
N PRO A 251 3.72 23.29 -8.16
CA PRO A 251 2.37 23.76 -7.82
C PRO A 251 1.65 22.97 -6.72
N GLN A 252 2.11 21.75 -6.49
CA GLN A 252 1.69 20.78 -5.48
C GLN A 252 2.31 20.95 -4.10
N ALA A 253 3.34 21.80 -3.94
CA ALA A 253 3.98 22.14 -2.68
C ALA A 253 3.09 23.06 -1.83
N ALA A 254 1.95 22.53 -1.38
CA ALA A 254 1.02 23.23 -0.53
C ALA A 254 0.18 22.27 0.32
N ILE A 255 -0.21 22.77 1.49
CA ILE A 255 -1.23 22.13 2.33
C ILE A 255 -2.47 23.02 2.30
N LYS A 256 -3.59 22.45 1.85
CA LYS A 256 -4.90 23.10 1.92
C LYS A 256 -5.54 22.75 3.24
N ALA A 257 -5.77 23.75 4.09
CA ALA A 257 -6.46 23.55 5.35
C ALA A 257 -7.86 24.15 5.31
N LYS A 258 -8.82 23.44 5.87
CA LYS A 258 -10.21 23.87 5.99
C LYS A 258 -10.71 23.58 7.39
N VAL A 259 -11.43 24.52 7.97
CA VAL A 259 -12.14 24.33 9.23
C VAL A 259 -13.64 24.49 8.99
N HIS A 260 -14.41 23.56 9.56
CA HIS A 260 -15.85 23.56 9.61
C HIS A 260 -16.28 23.85 11.05
N TYR A 261 -16.92 25.00 11.27
CA TYR A 261 -17.39 25.41 12.59
C TYR A 261 -18.77 24.82 12.88
N GLY A 262 -19.09 24.58 14.16
CA GLY A 262 -20.39 24.04 14.56
C GLY A 262 -21.60 24.92 14.21
N ASN A 263 -21.37 26.21 13.96
CA ASN A 263 -22.38 27.17 13.50
C ASN A 263 -22.64 27.13 11.98
N GLY A 264 -21.96 26.25 11.24
CA GLY A 264 -22.08 26.12 9.78
C GLY A 264 -21.13 27.01 8.99
N GLU A 265 -20.36 27.90 9.63
CA GLU A 265 -19.32 28.68 8.94
C GLU A 265 -18.12 27.81 8.57
N THR A 266 -17.37 28.24 7.56
CA THR A 266 -16.13 27.58 7.17
C THR A 266 -14.99 28.57 6.99
N GLY A 267 -13.81 28.20 7.47
CA GLY A 267 -12.56 28.92 7.21
C GLY A 267 -11.63 28.10 6.32
N THR A 268 -10.79 28.77 5.54
CA THR A 268 -9.78 28.11 4.69
C THR A 268 -8.44 28.80 4.82
N GLU A 269 -7.36 28.02 4.80
CA GLU A 269 -5.98 28.49 4.78
C GLU A 269 -5.17 27.66 3.76
N THR A 270 -4.13 28.24 3.18
CA THR A 270 -3.23 27.49 2.29
C THR A 270 -1.78 27.81 2.62
N PHE A 271 -1.14 26.85 3.28
CA PHE A 271 0.30 26.84 3.56
C PHE A 271 1.05 26.57 2.26
N LYS A 272 1.89 27.51 1.84
CA LYS A 272 2.56 27.54 0.53
C LYS A 272 4.05 27.92 0.59
N GLU A 273 4.53 28.17 1.80
CA GLU A 273 5.90 28.45 2.16
C GLU A 273 6.81 27.21 2.02
N ALA A 274 8.10 27.40 2.28
CA ALA A 274 9.09 26.34 2.33
C ALA A 274 8.66 25.26 3.35
N LEU A 275 8.83 23.98 3.02
CA LEU A 275 8.28 22.88 3.83
C LEU A 275 8.73 22.93 5.30
N VAL A 276 9.95 23.38 5.59
CA VAL A 276 10.46 23.51 6.96
C VAL A 276 9.75 24.57 7.79
N LEU A 277 9.05 25.53 7.16
CA LEU A 277 8.27 26.59 7.81
C LEU A 277 6.81 26.20 8.03
N VAL A 278 6.34 25.14 7.37
CA VAL A 278 4.93 24.71 7.40
C VAL A 278 4.50 24.23 8.80
N PRO A 279 5.29 23.46 9.57
CA PRO A 279 4.87 23.00 10.90
C PRO A 279 4.44 24.13 11.83
N ASP A 280 5.23 25.20 11.92
CA ASP A 280 4.92 26.34 12.80
C ASP A 280 3.69 27.11 12.32
N SER A 281 3.56 27.29 11.00
CA SER A 281 2.41 27.97 10.40
C SER A 281 1.10 27.20 10.64
N VAL A 282 1.17 25.87 10.53
CA VAL A 282 0.06 24.96 10.85
C VAL A 282 -0.28 25.01 12.34
N ASP A 283 0.72 24.97 13.23
CA ASP A 283 0.51 25.07 14.68
C ASP A 283 -0.19 26.39 15.05
N ASP A 284 0.28 27.51 14.51
CA ASP A 284 -0.30 28.82 14.77
C ASP A 284 -1.73 28.98 14.23
N TRP A 285 -2.03 28.34 13.10
CA TRP A 285 -3.40 28.26 12.60
C TRP A 285 -4.28 27.37 13.47
N LEU A 286 -3.80 26.19 13.86
CA LEU A 286 -4.51 25.24 14.73
C LEU A 286 -4.82 25.84 16.11
N LYS A 287 -3.90 26.59 16.71
CA LYS A 287 -4.13 27.33 17.97
C LYS A 287 -5.33 28.28 17.87
N LYS A 288 -5.56 28.87 16.69
CA LYS A 288 -6.69 29.78 16.44
C LYS A 288 -7.99 29.01 16.18
N VAL A 289 -7.96 27.96 15.36
CA VAL A 289 -9.18 27.32 14.86
C VAL A 289 -9.71 26.20 15.74
N LEU A 290 -8.87 25.44 16.44
CA LEU A 290 -9.32 24.30 17.25
C LEU A 290 -10.27 24.71 18.39
N PRO A 291 -10.01 25.76 19.18
CA PRO A 291 -10.92 26.17 20.26
C PRO A 291 -12.29 26.64 19.77
N ALA A 292 -12.34 27.20 18.55
CA ALA A 292 -13.54 27.73 17.91
C ALA A 292 -14.30 26.66 17.11
N SER A 293 -13.63 25.60 16.66
CA SER A 293 -14.26 24.50 15.91
C SER A 293 -15.25 23.65 16.73
N ILE A 294 -15.12 23.66 18.06
CA ILE A 294 -15.99 22.89 18.96
C ILE A 294 -17.36 23.56 19.04
N ASP A 295 -18.42 22.81 18.73
CA ASP A 295 -19.79 23.27 18.93
C ASP A 295 -20.09 23.43 20.42
N ARG A 296 -20.36 24.69 20.83
CA ARG A 296 -20.69 25.06 22.22
C ARG A 296 -22.18 25.27 22.47
N SER A 297 -23.04 25.09 21.45
CA SER A 297 -24.48 25.37 21.54
C SER A 297 -25.24 24.35 22.38
N ASN A 298 -24.77 23.10 22.40
CA ASN A 298 -25.35 22.04 23.22
C ASN A 298 -24.75 22.04 24.65
N PHE A 299 -25.59 21.85 25.67
CA PHE A 299 -25.16 21.67 27.08
C PHE A 299 -24.11 20.54 27.29
N LYS A 300 -23.92 19.66 26.28
CA LYS A 300 -22.89 18.61 26.21
C LYS A 300 -21.51 19.09 25.74
N ALA A 301 -21.35 20.34 25.31
CA ALA A 301 -20.08 20.90 24.83
C ALA A 301 -18.92 20.83 25.85
N LYS A 302 -19.24 20.66 27.14
CA LYS A 302 -18.27 20.37 28.20
C LYS A 302 -17.50 19.05 28.02
N GLN A 303 -17.88 18.19 27.07
CA GLN A 303 -17.32 16.83 26.94
C GLN A 303 -16.36 16.61 25.76
N VAL A 304 -16.15 17.59 24.86
CA VAL A 304 -15.19 17.42 23.75
C VAL A 304 -13.81 17.93 24.18
N PRO A 305 -12.79 17.07 24.34
CA PRO A 305 -11.46 17.51 24.75
C PRO A 305 -10.83 18.41 23.68
N ALA A 306 -9.98 19.34 24.12
CA ALA A 306 -9.09 20.06 23.22
C ALA A 306 -8.15 19.04 22.56
N PHE A 307 -8.04 19.08 21.23
CA PHE A 307 -7.21 18.13 20.49
C PHE A 307 -5.74 18.57 20.57
N PRO A 308 -4.79 17.67 20.92
CA PRO A 308 -3.39 18.03 21.05
C PRO A 308 -2.78 18.39 19.68
N ILE A 309 -2.34 19.64 19.55
CA ILE A 309 -1.68 20.15 18.33
C ILE A 309 -0.45 19.30 17.93
N PRO A 310 0.42 18.84 18.86
CA PRO A 310 1.58 18.02 18.50
C PRO A 310 1.21 16.74 17.72
N VAL A 311 0.05 16.15 17.99
CA VAL A 311 -0.44 14.96 17.27
C VAL A 311 -0.84 15.29 15.83
N ILE A 312 -1.47 16.43 15.61
CA ILE A 312 -1.85 16.88 14.26
C ILE A 312 -0.58 17.25 13.47
N ARG A 313 0.37 17.92 14.13
CA ARG A 313 1.67 18.26 13.57
C ARG A 313 2.44 17.03 13.09
N GLU A 314 2.47 15.97 13.91
CA GLU A 314 3.05 14.66 13.54
C GLU A 314 2.41 14.11 12.26
N ALA A 315 1.07 14.13 12.17
CA ALA A 315 0.36 13.66 10.99
C ALA A 315 0.67 14.49 9.73
N ILE A 316 0.85 15.81 9.90
CA ILE A 316 1.21 16.73 8.81
C ILE A 316 2.66 16.51 8.36
N ILE A 317 3.60 16.33 9.27
CA ILE A 317 5.00 16.03 8.93
C ILE A 317 5.09 14.70 8.19
N ASN A 318 4.40 13.66 8.68
CA ASN A 318 4.29 12.39 7.97
C ASN A 318 3.64 12.55 6.59
N ALA A 319 2.58 13.36 6.48
CA ALA A 319 1.96 13.66 5.20
C ALA A 319 2.96 14.33 4.23
N ILE A 320 3.78 15.29 4.69
CA ILE A 320 4.82 15.96 3.90
C ILE A 320 5.92 14.98 3.47
N ALA A 321 6.44 14.18 4.40
CA ALA A 321 7.54 13.26 4.21
C ALA A 321 7.20 12.11 3.26
N HIS A 322 5.96 11.60 3.30
CA HIS A 322 5.54 10.43 2.52
C HIS A 322 4.69 10.76 1.28
N ARG A 323 4.41 12.04 1.03
CA ARG A 323 3.63 12.51 -0.13
C ARG A 323 4.23 12.04 -1.46
N ASP A 324 3.37 11.61 -2.38
CA ASP A 324 3.73 11.40 -3.78
C ASP A 324 3.83 12.75 -4.52
N TYR A 325 5.05 13.28 -4.62
CA TYR A 325 5.28 14.58 -5.26
C TYR A 325 5.09 14.59 -6.78
N THR A 326 5.01 13.42 -7.43
CA THR A 326 4.69 13.31 -8.86
C THR A 326 3.24 13.70 -9.19
N LYS A 327 2.36 13.74 -8.18
CA LYS A 327 0.95 14.17 -8.35
C LYS A 327 0.83 15.69 -8.26
N GLU A 328 1.09 16.38 -9.37
CA GLU A 328 1.10 17.85 -9.45
C GLU A 328 -0.27 18.51 -9.18
N GLY A 329 -1.37 17.83 -9.53
CA GLY A 329 -2.73 18.34 -9.31
C GLY A 329 -3.24 18.20 -7.86
N ALA A 330 -2.61 17.34 -7.06
CA ALA A 330 -3.07 17.00 -5.71
C ALA A 330 -2.25 17.73 -4.64
N LYS A 331 -2.86 18.02 -3.49
CA LYS A 331 -2.22 18.70 -2.35
C LYS A 331 -2.56 17.95 -1.08
N ILE A 332 -1.74 18.11 -0.04
CA ILE A 332 -2.12 17.62 1.29
C ILE A 332 -3.35 18.41 1.73
N GLN A 333 -4.31 17.73 2.35
CA GLN A 333 -5.52 18.35 2.89
C GLN A 333 -5.55 18.17 4.40
N LEU A 334 -5.88 19.23 5.12
CA LEU A 334 -6.13 19.23 6.56
C LEU A 334 -7.55 19.74 6.78
N ASP A 335 -8.49 18.85 7.05
CA ASP A 335 -9.88 19.21 7.32
C ASP A 335 -10.17 19.08 8.82
N VAL A 336 -10.57 20.18 9.46
CA VAL A 336 -10.94 20.25 10.88
C VAL A 336 -12.45 20.36 10.98
N TYR A 337 -13.10 19.35 11.56
CA TYR A 337 -14.52 19.33 11.88
C TYR A 337 -14.74 19.42 13.39
N PRO A 338 -15.97 19.73 13.85
CA PRO A 338 -16.28 19.78 15.28
C PRO A 338 -16.05 18.45 16.01
N ASP A 339 -16.18 17.33 15.30
CA ASP A 339 -16.19 15.97 15.81
C ASP A 339 -14.95 15.14 15.40
N ARG A 340 -14.18 15.59 14.40
CA ARG A 340 -12.99 14.91 13.87
C ARG A 340 -12.00 15.84 13.17
N ILE A 341 -10.77 15.37 12.99
CA ILE A 341 -9.75 16.02 12.17
C ILE A 341 -9.26 15.02 11.12
N ILE A 342 -9.09 15.44 9.87
CA ILE A 342 -8.71 14.56 8.76
C ILE A 342 -7.47 15.13 8.07
N VAL A 343 -6.43 14.32 7.93
CA VAL A 343 -5.25 14.62 7.11
C VAL A 343 -5.24 13.68 5.90
N LYS A 344 -5.22 14.23 4.69
CA LYS A 344 -5.12 13.45 3.44
C LYS A 344 -3.80 13.74 2.75
N SER A 345 -3.00 12.72 2.48
CA SER A 345 -1.75 12.82 1.74
C SER A 345 -1.85 12.09 0.40
N PRO A 346 -1.58 12.76 -0.74
CA PRO A 346 -1.61 12.13 -2.06
C PRO A 346 -0.63 10.97 -2.21
N GLY A 347 -1.11 9.88 -2.81
CA GLY A 347 -0.32 8.68 -3.08
C GLY A 347 -0.76 7.47 -2.27
N LYS A 348 -0.26 6.30 -2.70
CA LYS A 348 -0.38 5.03 -1.98
C LYS A 348 0.89 4.76 -1.16
N PRO A 349 0.87 3.84 -0.18
CA PRO A 349 2.08 3.43 0.51
C PRO A 349 3.08 2.83 -0.48
N ILE A 350 4.36 2.96 -0.17
CA ILE A 350 5.43 2.33 -0.94
C ILE A 350 5.80 0.98 -0.30
N PRO A 351 5.99 -0.09 -1.08
CA PRO A 351 6.55 -1.35 -0.60
C PRO A 351 7.85 -1.13 0.19
N PRO A 352 8.09 -1.90 1.28
CA PRO A 352 7.27 -3.01 1.76
C PRO A 352 6.06 -2.60 2.62
N ILE A 353 5.79 -1.29 2.79
CA ILE A 353 4.71 -0.81 3.65
C ILE A 353 3.35 -1.11 3.02
N THR A 354 2.49 -1.79 3.77
CA THR A 354 1.12 -2.11 3.35
C THR A 354 0.10 -1.22 4.06
N ILE A 355 -1.09 -1.06 3.48
CA ILE A 355 -2.21 -0.39 4.14
C ILE A 355 -2.59 -1.10 5.44
N GLU A 356 -2.55 -2.44 5.44
CA GLU A 356 -2.81 -3.26 6.64
C GLU A 356 -1.80 -2.94 7.76
N ALA A 357 -0.51 -2.81 7.43
CA ALA A 357 0.52 -2.47 8.41
C ALA A 357 0.34 -1.04 8.96
N LEU A 358 -0.12 -0.09 8.13
CA LEU A 358 -0.46 1.26 8.59
C LEU A 358 -1.70 1.24 9.50
N LYS A 359 -2.77 0.54 9.10
CA LYS A 359 -3.99 0.35 9.90
C LYS A 359 -3.71 -0.23 11.27
N ASN A 360 -2.77 -1.17 11.36
CA ASN A 360 -2.42 -1.86 12.59
C ASN A 360 -1.35 -1.17 13.43
N PHE A 361 -0.80 -0.03 12.99
CA PHE A 361 0.34 0.60 13.64
C PHE A 361 1.53 -0.38 13.80
N THR A 362 1.80 -1.16 12.75
CA THR A 362 2.92 -2.11 12.69
C THR A 362 3.88 -1.84 11.52
N ALA A 363 3.55 -0.87 10.67
CA ALA A 363 4.41 -0.44 9.57
C ALA A 363 5.75 0.10 10.09
N THR A 364 6.83 -0.33 9.44
CA THR A 364 8.18 0.18 9.71
C THR A 364 8.38 1.54 9.05
N SER A 365 9.40 2.27 9.49
CA SER A 365 9.79 3.53 8.85
C SER A 365 10.44 3.25 7.49
N TYR A 366 9.75 3.61 6.42
CA TYR A 366 10.29 3.59 5.06
C TYR A 366 9.75 4.80 4.29
N SER A 367 10.62 5.81 4.11
CA SER A 367 10.23 7.09 3.52
C SER A 367 10.33 7.10 2.00
N ARG A 368 9.31 7.70 1.38
CA ARG A 368 9.30 8.01 -0.05
C ARG A 368 10.30 9.12 -0.37
N ASN A 369 10.29 10.19 0.43
CA ASN A 369 11.12 11.37 0.20
C ASN A 369 12.26 11.43 1.23
N LYS A 370 13.30 10.61 1.01
CA LYS A 370 14.40 10.42 1.97
C LYS A 370 15.10 11.72 2.39
N LYS A 371 15.35 12.64 1.45
CA LYS A 371 15.98 13.93 1.73
C LYS A 371 15.10 14.86 2.57
N ILE A 372 13.79 14.85 2.30
CA ILE A 372 12.82 15.59 3.11
C ILE A 372 12.78 15.01 4.53
N THR A 373 12.67 13.68 4.67
CA THR A 373 12.70 12.99 5.98
C THR A 373 13.98 13.28 6.74
N PHE A 374 15.14 13.18 6.09
CA PHE A 374 16.44 13.47 6.71
C PHE A 374 16.47 14.89 7.31
N ILE A 375 16.01 15.89 6.56
CA ILE A 375 15.98 17.28 7.04
C ILE A 375 15.01 17.45 8.21
N PHE A 376 13.81 16.85 8.17
CA PHE A 376 12.90 16.90 9.32
C PHE A 376 13.44 16.12 10.54
N ASN A 377 14.25 15.08 10.34
CA ASN A 377 14.91 14.37 11.42
C ASN A 377 16.01 15.22 12.07
N GLU A 378 16.86 15.87 11.27
CA GLU A 378 17.88 16.82 11.73
C GLU A 378 17.29 18.00 12.52
N MET A 379 16.02 18.36 12.25
CA MET A 379 15.28 19.41 12.96
C MET A 379 14.47 18.90 14.17
N GLU A 380 14.62 17.62 14.55
CA GLU A 380 13.89 16.98 15.66
C GLU A 380 12.35 17.00 15.49
N TYR A 381 11.85 17.17 14.26
CA TYR A 381 10.43 17.12 13.93
C TYR A 381 9.91 15.70 13.71
N MET A 382 10.80 14.74 13.44
CA MET A 382 10.47 13.35 13.12
C MET A 382 11.60 12.43 13.58
N GLU A 383 11.28 11.27 14.16
CA GLU A 383 12.26 10.21 14.43
C GLU A 383 12.31 9.18 13.28
N GLU A 384 13.49 8.63 12.99
CA GLU A 384 13.64 7.61 11.94
C GLU A 384 13.10 6.22 12.34
N SER A 385 12.86 5.98 13.64
CA SER A 385 12.60 4.67 14.24
C SER A 385 11.13 4.21 14.20
N ALA A 386 10.16 5.10 13.95
CA ALA A 386 8.72 4.77 13.90
C ALA A 386 7.90 5.83 13.13
N LEU A 387 6.71 5.47 12.62
CA LEU A 387 5.75 6.40 11.97
C LEU A 387 5.05 7.37 12.96
N GLY A 388 5.74 7.84 14.00
CA GLY A 388 5.14 8.68 15.04
C GLY A 388 4.05 7.98 15.86
N MET A 389 4.05 6.64 15.88
CA MET A 389 3.00 5.85 16.54
C MET A 389 2.96 6.07 18.06
N ASP A 390 4.10 6.39 18.66
CA ASP A 390 4.18 6.73 20.08
C ASP A 390 3.45 8.05 20.37
N THR A 391 3.53 9.03 19.47
CA THR A 391 2.74 10.26 19.56
C THR A 391 1.23 9.96 19.54
N PHE A 392 0.78 9.01 18.72
CA PHE A 392 -0.63 8.61 18.68
C PHE A 392 -1.08 7.84 19.93
N LYS A 393 -0.20 7.08 20.59
CA LYS A 393 -0.51 6.42 21.87
C LYS A 393 -0.91 7.42 22.95
N THR A 394 -0.30 8.61 22.95
CA THR A 394 -0.61 9.67 23.93
C THR A 394 -2.07 10.11 23.90
N LEU A 395 -2.78 9.98 22.76
CA LEU A 395 -4.21 10.30 22.66
C LEU A 395 -5.03 9.53 23.68
N ARG A 396 -4.75 8.23 23.84
CA ARG A 396 -5.43 7.38 24.81
C ARG A 396 -4.87 7.56 26.21
N GLU A 397 -3.55 7.62 26.34
CA GLU A 397 -2.86 7.60 27.64
C GLU A 397 -2.98 8.93 28.41
N MET A 398 -3.06 10.06 27.71
CA MET A 398 -3.04 11.40 28.32
C MET A 398 -4.32 12.21 28.08
N TYR A 399 -5.01 12.00 26.96
CA TYR A 399 -6.11 12.88 26.53
C TYR A 399 -7.49 12.20 26.47
N GLU A 400 -7.56 10.89 26.76
CA GLU A 400 -8.77 10.06 26.64
C GLU A 400 -9.44 10.10 25.25
N LEU A 401 -8.68 10.49 24.21
CA LEU A 401 -9.15 10.67 22.84
C LEU A 401 -8.96 9.41 21.98
N PRO A 402 -9.87 9.16 21.01
CA PRO A 402 -9.61 8.58 19.70
C PRO A 402 -8.24 8.00 19.37
N LEU A 403 -8.01 6.71 19.10
CA LEU A 403 -6.88 6.42 18.20
C LEU A 403 -7.25 6.83 16.77
N PRO A 404 -6.27 7.27 15.95
CA PRO A 404 -6.56 7.59 14.58
C PRO A 404 -6.96 6.34 13.77
N ILE A 405 -7.81 6.55 12.77
CA ILE A 405 -8.14 5.57 11.75
C ILE A 405 -7.36 5.94 10.50
N ILE A 406 -6.48 5.03 10.07
CA ILE A 406 -5.67 5.20 8.87
C ILE A 406 -6.31 4.38 7.75
N GLY A 407 -6.53 4.98 6.59
CA GLY A 407 -7.14 4.36 5.43
C GLY A 407 -6.55 4.83 4.11
N TYR A 408 -7.10 4.33 3.02
CA TYR A 408 -6.75 4.73 1.66
C TYR A 408 -8.03 4.84 0.82
N ASP A 409 -8.27 6.03 0.30
CA ASP A 409 -9.50 6.36 -0.45
C ASP A 409 -9.42 6.04 -1.96
N GLY A 410 -8.39 5.31 -2.39
CA GLY A 410 -8.07 5.07 -3.80
C GLY A 410 -7.12 6.10 -4.40
N SER A 411 -6.87 7.22 -3.72
CA SER A 411 -5.97 8.28 -4.21
C SER A 411 -5.03 8.84 -3.15
N ASN A 412 -5.48 8.90 -1.90
CA ASN A 412 -4.77 9.47 -0.76
C ASN A 412 -4.71 8.49 0.40
N ILE A 413 -3.61 8.53 1.15
CA ILE A 413 -3.62 8.07 2.54
C ILE A 413 -4.46 9.04 3.36
N VAL A 414 -5.41 8.52 4.13
CA VAL A 414 -6.32 9.31 4.96
C VAL A 414 -6.07 8.94 6.41
N VAL A 415 -5.69 9.92 7.23
CA VAL A 415 -5.57 9.78 8.69
C VAL A 415 -6.71 10.59 9.31
N THR A 416 -7.68 9.89 9.89
CA THR A 416 -8.81 10.48 10.58
C THR A 416 -8.59 10.39 12.08
N PHE A 417 -8.72 11.49 12.78
CA PHE A 417 -8.65 11.63 14.23
C PHE A 417 -10.04 11.92 14.79
N PRO A 418 -10.78 10.90 15.27
CA PRO A 418 -12.08 11.10 15.90
C PRO A 418 -11.92 11.73 17.29
N ARG A 419 -12.86 12.59 17.69
CA ARG A 419 -12.88 13.17 19.05
C ARG A 419 -13.70 12.35 20.03
N THR A 420 -14.59 11.47 19.55
CA THR A 420 -15.44 10.61 20.38
C THR A 420 -15.51 9.19 19.81
N ILE A 421 -15.92 8.24 20.64
CA ILE A 421 -16.12 6.84 20.25
C ILE A 421 -17.28 6.68 19.26
N ASP A 422 -18.32 7.51 19.35
CA ASP A 422 -19.42 7.49 18.39
C ASP A 422 -18.92 7.81 16.97
N VAL A 423 -18.01 8.78 16.85
CA VAL A 423 -17.39 9.14 15.57
C VAL A 423 -16.46 8.04 15.08
N VAL A 424 -15.78 7.31 15.97
CA VAL A 424 -15.00 6.11 15.59
C VAL A 424 -15.90 5.10 14.87
N ARG A 425 -17.14 4.88 15.34
CA ARG A 425 -18.09 3.96 14.69
C ARG A 425 -18.57 4.49 13.34
N GLU A 426 -18.83 5.78 13.22
CA GLU A 426 -19.29 6.40 11.97
C GLU A 426 -18.24 6.33 10.86
N VAL A 427 -16.97 6.58 11.19
CA VAL A 427 -15.91 6.78 10.19
C VAL A 427 -15.02 5.56 9.97
N SER A 428 -15.29 4.45 10.67
CA SER A 428 -14.53 3.21 10.48
C SER A 428 -14.99 2.44 9.25
N ASP A 429 -14.03 2.02 8.42
CA ASP A 429 -14.31 1.11 7.30
C ASP A 429 -14.67 -0.33 7.76
N ASN A 430 -14.52 -0.64 9.05
CA ASN A 430 -14.75 -1.98 9.58
C ASN A 430 -16.14 -2.08 10.24
N ARG A 431 -17.08 -2.73 9.55
CA ARG A 431 -18.44 -2.98 10.05
C ARG A 431 -18.50 -3.68 11.42
N GLY A 432 -17.44 -4.40 11.81
CA GLY A 432 -17.33 -4.98 13.15
C GLY A 432 -17.30 -3.92 14.25
N ILE A 433 -16.63 -2.77 14.00
CA ILE A 433 -16.48 -1.68 14.97
C ILE A 433 -17.82 -1.00 15.27
N GLU A 434 -18.70 -0.85 14.27
CA GLU A 434 -20.05 -0.28 14.44
C GLU A 434 -20.88 -1.02 15.51
N THR A 435 -20.65 -2.34 15.65
CA THR A 435 -21.40 -3.20 16.57
C THR A 435 -20.80 -3.29 17.97
N LEU A 436 -19.60 -2.72 18.20
CA LEU A 436 -18.94 -2.71 19.50
C LEU A 436 -19.52 -1.61 20.39
N ASN A 437 -19.61 -1.85 21.69
CA ASN A 437 -19.88 -0.80 22.66
C ASN A 437 -18.60 -0.03 23.03
N ASP A 438 -18.71 1.03 23.84
CA ASP A 438 -17.57 1.90 24.16
C ASP A 438 -16.44 1.17 24.90
N GLU A 439 -16.76 0.26 25.81
CA GLU A 439 -15.78 -0.54 26.53
C GLU A 439 -15.04 -1.51 25.58
N GLU A 440 -15.76 -2.08 24.63
CA GLU A 440 -15.21 -2.96 23.61
C GLU A 440 -14.30 -2.18 22.64
N ILE A 441 -14.68 -0.97 22.21
CA ILE A 441 -13.83 -0.13 21.34
C ILE A 441 -12.54 0.27 22.06
N LYS A 442 -12.63 0.76 23.29
CA LYS A 442 -11.46 1.06 24.14
C LYS A 442 -10.56 -0.18 24.29
N GLY A 443 -11.20 -1.32 24.49
CA GLY A 443 -10.57 -2.62 24.50
C GLY A 443 -9.78 -2.94 23.25
N PHE A 444 -10.42 -2.83 22.09
CA PHE A 444 -9.81 -3.11 20.79
C PHE A 444 -8.61 -2.19 20.51
N GLU A 445 -8.75 -0.89 20.76
CA GLU A 445 -7.66 0.07 20.60
C GLU A 445 -6.48 -0.23 21.52
N TRP A 446 -6.74 -0.62 22.77
CA TRP A 446 -5.67 -1.03 23.68
C TRP A 446 -4.91 -2.27 23.18
N ILE A 447 -5.61 -3.22 22.55
CA ILE A 447 -4.97 -4.38 21.90
C ILE A 447 -4.05 -3.91 20.77
N LYS A 448 -4.51 -2.97 19.93
CA LYS A 448 -3.67 -2.38 18.87
C LYS A 448 -2.38 -1.76 19.43
N LEU A 449 -2.47 -1.05 20.56
CA LEU A 449 -1.30 -0.42 21.17
C LEU A 449 -0.32 -1.41 21.80
N LYS A 450 -0.81 -2.50 22.40
CA LYS A 450 0.04 -3.51 23.06
C LYS A 450 0.61 -4.55 22.10
N GLY A 451 0.05 -4.69 20.90
CA GLY A 451 0.43 -5.69 19.92
C GLY A 451 -0.12 -7.08 20.27
N GLU A 452 0.28 -7.65 21.42
CA GLU A 452 -0.23 -8.93 21.91
C GLU A 452 -0.79 -8.82 23.33
N VAL A 453 -2.00 -9.35 23.55
CA VAL A 453 -2.64 -9.34 24.88
C VAL A 453 -3.15 -10.71 25.29
N SER A 454 -3.06 -11.04 26.58
CA SER A 454 -3.76 -12.19 27.14
C SER A 454 -5.13 -11.77 27.68
N ALA A 455 -6.07 -12.71 27.83
CA ALA A 455 -7.34 -12.43 28.49
C ALA A 455 -7.17 -11.95 29.94
N ARG A 456 -6.12 -12.41 30.63
CA ARG A 456 -5.79 -11.98 31.99
C ARG A 456 -5.26 -10.55 32.03
N SER A 457 -4.32 -10.19 31.16
CA SER A 457 -3.79 -8.82 31.08
C SER A 457 -4.87 -7.82 30.66
N TYR A 458 -5.77 -8.22 29.75
CA TYR A 458 -6.92 -7.41 29.37
C TYR A 458 -7.88 -7.19 30.55
N ALA A 459 -8.21 -8.27 31.28
CA ALA A 459 -9.04 -8.19 32.49
C ALA A 459 -8.42 -7.26 33.55
N THR A 460 -7.12 -7.40 33.81
CA THR A 460 -6.40 -6.56 34.78
C THR A 460 -6.34 -5.10 34.35
N HIS A 461 -6.08 -4.81 33.07
CA HIS A 461 -5.96 -3.43 32.60
C HIS A 461 -7.25 -2.63 32.73
N PHE A 462 -8.40 -3.24 32.43
CA PHE A 462 -9.70 -2.58 32.49
C PHE A 462 -10.49 -2.81 33.79
N ASP A 463 -9.87 -3.47 34.78
CA ASP A 463 -10.53 -3.91 36.01
C ASP A 463 -11.84 -4.69 35.76
N TYR A 464 -11.79 -5.61 34.79
CA TYR A 464 -12.92 -6.45 34.42
C TYR A 464 -12.81 -7.84 35.02
N GLY A 465 -13.96 -8.42 35.39
CA GLY A 465 -14.04 -9.85 35.68
C GLY A 465 -13.60 -10.68 34.47
N TYR A 466 -12.86 -11.77 34.71
CA TYR A 466 -12.27 -12.60 33.64
C TYR A 466 -13.29 -13.06 32.58
N LYS A 467 -14.52 -13.42 33.01
CA LYS A 467 -15.61 -13.78 32.08
C LYS A 467 -16.05 -12.62 31.18
N LYS A 468 -16.03 -11.37 31.66
CA LYS A 468 -16.34 -10.18 30.83
C LYS A 468 -15.25 -9.96 29.79
N ALA A 469 -13.98 -10.02 30.19
CA ALA A 469 -12.84 -9.93 29.27
C ALA A 469 -12.90 -11.01 28.16
N GLN A 470 -13.18 -12.26 28.53
CA GLN A 470 -13.36 -13.34 27.55
C GLN A 470 -14.51 -13.08 26.57
N ARG A 471 -15.64 -12.53 27.03
CA ARG A 471 -16.76 -12.15 26.14
C ARG A 471 -16.38 -11.06 25.15
N HIS A 472 -15.67 -10.02 25.60
CA HIS A 472 -15.18 -8.94 24.73
C HIS A 472 -14.27 -9.52 23.64
N LEU A 473 -13.24 -10.27 24.04
CA LEU A 473 -12.27 -10.88 23.13
C LEU A 473 -12.94 -11.88 22.16
N ALA A 474 -13.87 -12.69 22.65
CA ALA A 474 -14.62 -13.62 21.79
C ALA A 474 -15.49 -12.88 20.76
N LYS A 475 -16.14 -11.79 21.15
CA LYS A 475 -16.93 -10.95 20.23
C LYS A 475 -16.02 -10.32 19.17
N MET A 476 -14.91 -9.69 19.56
CA MET A 476 -13.94 -9.11 18.64
C MET A 476 -13.36 -10.15 17.67
N THR A 477 -13.07 -11.36 18.17
CA THR A 477 -12.57 -12.47 17.34
C THR A 477 -13.63 -12.90 16.32
N LYS A 478 -14.89 -13.04 16.75
CA LYS A 478 -16.02 -13.37 15.85
C LYS A 478 -16.23 -12.32 14.76
N LEU A 479 -15.97 -11.05 15.08
CA LEU A 479 -16.08 -9.94 14.15
C LEU A 479 -14.83 -9.76 13.25
N GLY A 480 -13.82 -10.61 13.40
CA GLY A 480 -12.59 -10.53 12.62
C GLY A 480 -11.70 -9.33 12.97
N LEU A 481 -11.89 -8.72 14.15
CA LEU A 481 -11.10 -7.58 14.61
C LEU A 481 -9.79 -8.01 15.29
N ILE A 482 -9.77 -9.21 15.87
CA ILE A 482 -8.58 -9.79 16.51
C ILE A 482 -8.47 -11.27 16.13
N ARG A 483 -7.25 -11.81 16.14
CA ARG A 483 -6.95 -13.24 16.00
C ARG A 483 -6.09 -13.73 17.14
N ASP A 484 -5.94 -15.04 17.26
CA ASP A 484 -4.89 -15.60 18.10
C ASP A 484 -3.50 -15.42 17.46
N ASN A 485 -2.47 -15.50 18.30
CA ASN A 485 -1.07 -15.42 17.92
C ASN A 485 -0.49 -16.72 17.32
N GLY A 486 -1.35 -17.67 16.89
CA GLY A 486 -0.92 -18.94 16.30
C GLY A 486 -0.49 -20.01 17.32
N VAL A 487 -0.63 -19.73 18.62
CA VAL A 487 -0.31 -20.67 19.70
C VAL A 487 -1.57 -21.44 20.12
N ALA A 488 -1.43 -22.69 20.55
CA ALA A 488 -2.57 -23.48 21.06
C ALA A 488 -3.25 -22.78 22.25
N LYS A 489 -4.60 -22.82 22.30
CA LYS A 489 -5.42 -22.21 23.36
C LYS A 489 -5.09 -22.68 24.79
N THR A 490 -4.50 -23.86 24.93
CA THR A 490 -4.07 -24.45 26.21
C THR A 490 -2.71 -23.93 26.67
N SER A 491 -1.96 -23.25 25.81
CA SER A 491 -0.64 -22.72 26.13
C SER A 491 -0.73 -21.47 27.02
N PRO A 492 0.18 -21.31 28.01
CA PRO A 492 0.29 -20.06 28.76
C PRO A 492 0.67 -18.86 27.87
N ASN A 493 1.20 -19.12 26.66
CA ASN A 493 1.59 -18.09 25.68
C ASN A 493 0.47 -17.72 24.70
N TYR A 494 -0.74 -18.25 24.87
CA TYR A 494 -1.89 -17.89 24.04
C TYR A 494 -2.26 -16.41 24.24
N LYS A 495 -2.23 -15.64 23.16
CA LYS A 495 -2.55 -14.22 23.16
C LYS A 495 -3.40 -13.85 21.95
N TYR A 496 -4.04 -12.70 22.05
CA TYR A 496 -4.80 -12.06 20.99
C TYR A 496 -3.99 -10.91 20.38
N VAL A 497 -4.12 -10.76 19.07
CA VAL A 497 -3.46 -9.72 18.26
C VAL A 497 -4.54 -9.05 17.41
N ALA A 498 -4.45 -7.73 17.25
CA ALA A 498 -5.37 -7.00 16.37
C ALA A 498 -5.17 -7.40 14.90
N ILE A 499 -6.28 -7.44 14.16
CA ILE A 499 -6.36 -7.56 12.71
C ILE A 499 -6.96 -6.24 12.23
N GLY A 500 -6.41 -5.66 11.16
CA GLY A 500 -6.90 -4.37 10.68
C GLY A 500 -6.53 -4.08 9.26
#